data_AF-A0A2L2NVE8-F1
#
_entry.id   AF-A0A2L2NVE8-F1
#
_cell.length_a   1.000
_cell.length_b   1.000
_cell.length_c   1.000
_cell.angle_alpha   90.00
_cell.angle_beta   90.00
_cell.angle_gamma   90.00
#
_symmetry.space_group_name_H-M   'P 1'
#
loop_
_entity.id
_entity.type
_entity.pdbx_description
1 polymer ?
#
loop_
_entity_poly.entity_id
_entity_poly.type
_entity_poly.pdbx_seq_one_letter_code
_entity_poly.pdbx_strand_id
1 'polypeptide(L)'
;MSLIEKLTPEQEALIPVYREKWRAIALSTERIDREKAAESVKVVYAAFGVEVPEIVFCDSPYAAFSEIFLDKFDQLIQKLEFPIISRLNKSSVSRIRKQEKVFQPLPELLGKQIDFFHEVMNSPIFQTIDTKILYNCLYLELDSNGWDYGHGLFYTHLQPELITKIYEKLHQPGTKLHNRIGKRLWFFLRKSLGSHIGNVYWKSWQPDKNATVASVYDFYFKVLNFDYDVKKFQHFQSLIIECGWIFGFEKVAIICDRPLHLRFDNQNRLHAEGEPAIEFTDGYSLYSSHGVTLPEKYGKIHPQQWQSQWLLTEENAELRRVLIQGIGYARICQELQAIELDNWQEYTLLKIDNNVDIEPIYLLKMTCPSTSFIHALRVPPSMNSAREAIRWVNWGVDSEEFGVQT
;
A
#
# COMPACT_ATOMS: atom_id res chain seq x y z
N MET A 1 -13.50 31.48 -21.19
CA MET A 1 -14.50 30.42 -21.00
C MET A 1 -15.39 30.79 -19.83
N SER A 2 -16.68 30.53 -19.92
CA SER A 2 -17.60 30.66 -18.78
C SER A 2 -17.29 29.58 -17.74
N LEU A 3 -17.45 29.92 -16.47
CA LEU A 3 -17.34 28.97 -15.36
C LEU A 3 -18.42 27.90 -15.54
N ILE A 4 -18.03 26.62 -15.61
CA ILE A 4 -18.98 25.50 -15.49
C ILE A 4 -19.23 25.36 -13.99
N GLU A 5 -20.48 25.43 -13.55
CA GLU A 5 -20.85 25.26 -12.13
C GLU A 5 -21.44 23.87 -11.83
N LYS A 6 -21.99 23.19 -12.85
CA LYS A 6 -22.58 21.84 -12.77
C LYS A 6 -22.44 21.10 -14.10
N LEU A 7 -22.36 19.77 -14.04
CA LEU A 7 -22.42 18.88 -15.19
C LEU A 7 -23.87 18.70 -15.65
N THR A 8 -24.10 18.42 -16.94
CA THR A 8 -25.41 17.97 -17.41
C THR A 8 -25.62 16.48 -17.10
N PRO A 9 -26.86 15.97 -17.01
CA PRO A 9 -27.12 14.54 -16.79
C PRO A 9 -26.42 13.63 -17.81
N GLU A 10 -26.31 14.07 -19.07
CA GLU A 10 -25.60 13.34 -20.12
C GLU A 10 -24.09 13.29 -19.87
N GLN A 11 -23.50 14.36 -19.32
CA GLN A 11 -22.09 14.40 -18.95
C GLN A 11 -21.82 13.53 -17.71
N GLU A 12 -22.69 13.58 -16.70
CA GLU A 12 -22.61 12.74 -15.49
C GLU A 12 -22.69 11.25 -15.84
N ALA A 13 -23.57 10.87 -16.77
CA ALA A 13 -23.70 9.49 -17.24
C ALA A 13 -22.42 8.93 -17.91
N LEU A 14 -21.49 9.80 -18.35
CA LEU A 14 -20.21 9.39 -18.92
C LEU A 14 -19.13 9.13 -17.86
N ILE A 15 -19.29 9.59 -16.62
CA ILE A 15 -18.28 9.44 -15.56
C ILE A 15 -17.88 7.97 -15.37
N PRO A 16 -18.80 6.99 -15.24
CA PRO A 16 -18.42 5.59 -15.07
C PRO A 16 -17.68 5.01 -16.28
N VAL A 17 -17.94 5.52 -17.49
CA VAL A 17 -17.29 5.06 -18.73
C VAL A 17 -15.81 5.45 -18.74
N TYR A 18 -15.49 6.70 -18.37
CA TYR A 18 -14.11 7.15 -18.26
C TYR A 18 -13.39 6.49 -17.07
N ARG A 19 -14.09 6.26 -15.95
CA ARG A 19 -13.56 5.47 -14.84
C ARG A 19 -13.07 4.11 -15.30
N GLU A 20 -13.95 3.34 -15.94
CA GLU A 20 -13.62 1.96 -16.32
C GLU A 20 -12.55 1.91 -17.41
N LYS A 21 -12.57 2.85 -18.35
CA LYS A 21 -11.50 3.01 -19.35
C LYS A 21 -10.13 3.13 -18.71
N TRP A 22 -9.96 4.06 -17.78
CA TRP A 22 -8.67 4.34 -17.16
C TRP A 22 -8.28 3.29 -16.12
N ARG A 23 -9.27 2.70 -15.44
CA ARG A 23 -9.07 1.54 -14.60
C ARG A 23 -8.52 0.34 -15.36
N ALA A 24 -9.08 0.02 -16.53
CA ALA A 24 -8.57 -1.06 -17.38
C ALA A 24 -7.11 -0.81 -17.82
N ILE A 25 -6.73 0.44 -18.11
CA ILE A 25 -5.35 0.80 -18.45
C ILE A 25 -4.42 0.58 -17.24
N ALA A 26 -4.78 1.10 -16.06
CA ALA A 26 -3.94 0.99 -14.86
C ALA A 26 -3.79 -0.43 -14.32
N LEU A 27 -4.82 -1.26 -14.50
CA LEU A 27 -4.86 -2.66 -14.07
C LEU A 27 -4.40 -3.63 -15.17
N SER A 28 -3.91 -3.12 -16.30
CA SER A 28 -3.35 -3.96 -17.35
C SER A 28 -2.20 -4.81 -16.80
N THR A 29 -2.19 -6.09 -17.19
CA THR A 29 -1.10 -7.04 -16.92
C THR A 29 -0.31 -7.36 -18.19
N GLU A 30 -0.64 -6.69 -19.31
CA GLU A 30 0.13 -6.81 -20.55
C GLU A 30 1.55 -6.29 -20.33
N ARG A 31 2.54 -7.08 -20.79
CA ARG A 31 3.95 -6.72 -20.68
C ARG A 31 4.22 -5.40 -21.38
N ILE A 32 5.05 -4.56 -20.78
CA ILE A 32 5.42 -3.29 -21.39
C ILE A 32 6.22 -3.53 -22.67
N ASP A 33 5.94 -2.73 -23.69
CA ASP A 33 6.84 -2.59 -24.82
C ASP A 33 7.99 -1.67 -24.37
N ARG A 34 9.18 -2.26 -24.18
CA ARG A 34 10.34 -1.54 -23.65
C ARG A 34 10.77 -0.38 -24.56
N GLU A 35 10.57 -0.47 -25.87
CA GLU A 35 10.94 0.61 -26.80
C GLU A 35 10.00 1.80 -26.61
N LYS A 36 8.67 1.54 -26.61
CA LYS A 36 7.66 2.58 -26.39
C LYS A 36 7.75 3.19 -25.00
N ALA A 37 7.92 2.37 -23.97
CA ALA A 37 8.07 2.83 -22.60
C ALA A 37 9.28 3.78 -22.45
N ALA A 38 10.44 3.39 -23.03
CA ALA A 38 11.61 4.24 -23.05
C ALA A 38 11.37 5.54 -23.81
N GLU A 39 10.71 5.50 -24.98
CA GLU A 39 10.39 6.69 -25.76
C GLU A 39 9.47 7.65 -24.97
N SER A 40 8.40 7.15 -24.37
CA SER A 40 7.48 7.95 -23.55
C SER A 40 8.20 8.66 -22.40
N VAL A 41 9.08 7.96 -21.68
CA VAL A 41 9.88 8.57 -20.62
C VAL A 41 10.81 9.65 -21.17
N LYS A 42 11.54 9.38 -22.26
CA LYS A 42 12.46 10.35 -22.86
C LYS A 42 11.75 11.62 -23.34
N VAL A 43 10.58 11.48 -23.95
CA VAL A 43 9.75 12.61 -24.39
C VAL A 43 9.35 13.49 -23.20
N VAL A 44 8.96 12.87 -22.08
CA VAL A 44 8.59 13.61 -20.87
C VAL A 44 9.79 14.34 -20.26
N TYR A 45 10.95 13.71 -20.16
CA TYR A 45 12.17 14.36 -19.69
C TYR A 45 12.57 15.56 -20.57
N ALA A 46 12.53 15.38 -21.89
CA ALA A 46 12.81 16.45 -22.84
C ALA A 46 11.80 17.61 -22.72
N ALA A 47 10.52 17.31 -22.52
CA ALA A 47 9.47 18.31 -22.31
C ALA A 47 9.68 19.14 -21.03
N PHE A 48 10.39 18.59 -20.03
CA PHE A 48 10.78 19.29 -18.81
C PHE A 48 12.13 19.99 -18.87
N GLY A 49 12.82 19.94 -20.02
CA GLY A 49 14.15 20.54 -20.17
C GLY A 49 15.21 19.87 -19.30
N VAL A 50 14.98 18.62 -18.90
CA VAL A 50 15.96 17.79 -18.19
C VAL A 50 16.72 16.95 -19.22
N GLU A 51 17.99 16.68 -18.95
CA GLU A 51 18.78 15.77 -19.79
C GLU A 51 18.11 14.40 -19.89
N VAL A 52 18.19 13.79 -21.07
CA VAL A 52 17.60 12.49 -21.32
C VAL A 52 18.28 11.44 -20.42
N PRO A 53 17.53 10.70 -19.59
CA PRO A 53 18.12 9.81 -18.60
C PRO A 53 18.55 8.49 -19.26
N GLU A 54 19.44 7.78 -18.58
CA GLU A 54 19.63 6.35 -18.79
C GLU A 54 18.34 5.61 -18.37
N ILE A 55 17.85 4.71 -19.23
CA ILE A 55 16.65 3.91 -18.94
C ILE A 55 17.07 2.54 -18.42
N VAL A 56 16.57 2.19 -17.23
CA VAL A 56 16.78 0.88 -16.60
C VAL A 56 15.43 0.19 -16.48
N PHE A 57 15.35 -1.09 -16.88
CA PHE A 57 14.13 -1.89 -16.72
C PHE A 57 14.25 -2.83 -15.53
N CYS A 58 13.18 -2.92 -14.74
CA CYS A 58 13.06 -3.85 -13.62
C CYS A 58 11.81 -4.71 -13.77
N ASP A 59 11.86 -5.94 -13.28
CA ASP A 59 10.72 -6.86 -13.38
C ASP A 59 9.61 -6.54 -12.36
N SER A 60 9.94 -5.83 -11.28
CA SER A 60 9.00 -5.43 -10.24
C SER A 60 9.43 -4.14 -9.53
N PRO A 61 8.50 -3.46 -8.81
CA PRO A 61 8.85 -2.40 -7.87
C PRO A 61 9.85 -2.82 -6.80
N TYR A 62 9.81 -4.09 -6.36
CA TYR A 62 10.75 -4.62 -5.39
C TYR A 62 12.18 -4.66 -5.95
N ALA A 63 12.35 -5.14 -7.17
CA ALA A 63 13.63 -5.13 -7.87
C ALA A 63 14.15 -3.69 -8.01
N ALA A 64 13.31 -2.75 -8.43
CA ALA A 64 13.69 -1.34 -8.53
C ALA A 64 14.14 -0.75 -7.18
N PHE A 65 13.40 -1.00 -6.10
CA PHE A 65 13.81 -0.54 -4.77
C PHE A 65 15.10 -1.21 -4.28
N SER A 66 15.31 -2.48 -4.62
CA SER A 66 16.54 -3.21 -4.30
C SER A 66 17.74 -2.61 -5.02
N GLU A 67 17.62 -2.29 -6.30
CA GLU A 67 18.64 -1.59 -7.08
C GLU A 67 18.95 -0.20 -6.50
N ILE A 68 17.92 0.54 -6.09
CA ILE A 68 18.07 1.88 -5.48
C ILE A 68 18.75 1.81 -4.12
N PHE A 69 18.38 0.86 -3.26
CA PHE A 69 18.73 0.86 -1.83
C PHE A 69 19.69 -0.23 -1.36
N LEU A 70 19.65 -1.43 -1.96
CA LEU A 70 20.42 -2.60 -1.52
C LEU A 70 21.72 -2.79 -2.31
N ASP A 71 21.70 -2.62 -3.63
CA ASP A 71 22.90 -2.87 -4.46
C ASP A 71 23.98 -1.80 -4.27
N LYS A 72 23.56 -0.58 -3.95
CA LYS A 72 24.45 0.53 -3.60
C LYS A 72 24.71 0.63 -2.10
N PHE A 73 24.17 -0.31 -1.30
CA PHE A 73 24.27 -0.27 0.15
C PHE A 73 25.70 -0.47 0.65
N ASP A 74 26.47 -1.33 0.01
CA ASP A 74 27.85 -1.61 0.42
C ASP A 74 28.76 -0.39 0.22
N GLN A 75 28.53 0.41 -0.83
CA GLN A 75 29.20 1.69 -1.04
C GLN A 75 28.84 2.71 0.04
N LEU A 76 27.58 2.71 0.48
CA LEU A 76 27.11 3.55 1.56
C LEU A 76 27.74 3.14 2.90
N ILE A 77 27.82 1.83 3.20
CA ILE A 77 28.52 1.30 4.38
C ILE A 77 30.00 1.74 4.38
N GLN A 78 30.69 1.69 3.24
CA GLN A 78 32.09 2.11 3.14
C GLN A 78 32.28 3.60 3.43
N LYS A 79 31.37 4.45 2.94
CA LYS A 79 31.38 5.91 3.20
C LYS A 79 31.03 6.26 4.65
N LEU A 80 30.37 5.36 5.39
CA LEU A 80 30.03 5.52 6.80
C LEU A 80 31.25 5.30 7.74
N GLU A 81 32.46 5.72 7.37
CA GLU A 81 33.61 5.70 8.28
C GLU A 81 33.25 6.48 9.57
N PHE A 82 32.94 5.75 10.63
CA PHE A 82 32.52 6.29 11.92
C PHE A 82 33.71 6.35 12.90
N PRO A 83 34.43 7.48 13.04
CA PRO A 83 35.27 7.72 14.21
C PRO A 83 34.44 8.14 15.45
N ILE A 84 33.11 7.99 15.43
CA ILE A 84 32.19 8.70 16.34
C ILE A 84 31.52 7.77 17.39
N ILE A 85 31.53 6.45 17.20
CA ILE A 85 30.74 5.54 18.05
C ILE A 85 31.35 5.31 19.46
N SER A 86 32.64 5.58 19.66
CA SER A 86 33.28 5.47 20.97
C SER A 86 33.06 6.67 21.91
N ARG A 87 32.31 7.71 21.51
CA ARG A 87 32.18 8.98 22.28
C ARG A 87 30.75 9.48 22.52
N LEU A 88 29.71 8.67 22.34
CA LEU A 88 28.33 9.17 22.36
C LEU A 88 27.72 9.20 23.77
N ASN A 89 27.94 10.30 24.49
CA ASN A 89 27.07 10.75 25.60
C ASN A 89 25.91 11.63 25.07
N LYS A 90 24.93 11.97 25.94
CA LYS A 90 23.61 12.58 25.62
C LYS A 90 23.60 13.79 24.65
N SER A 91 24.71 14.49 24.40
CA SER A 91 24.82 15.61 23.46
C SER A 91 24.85 15.24 21.96
N SER A 92 24.74 13.95 21.63
CA SER A 92 25.09 13.43 20.30
C SER A 92 23.95 13.28 19.29
N VAL A 93 22.69 13.38 19.73
CA VAL A 93 21.51 13.22 18.85
C VAL A 93 21.42 14.35 17.81
N SER A 94 21.82 15.57 18.16
CA SER A 94 21.86 16.72 17.23
C SER A 94 22.95 16.58 16.15
N ARG A 95 24.06 15.90 16.47
CA ARG A 95 25.13 15.58 15.50
C ARG A 95 24.73 14.41 14.60
N ILE A 96 24.03 13.41 15.12
CA ILE A 96 23.45 12.31 14.33
C ILE A 96 22.39 12.85 13.35
N ARG A 97 21.53 13.79 13.76
CA ARG A 97 20.60 14.49 12.85
C ARG A 97 21.31 15.23 11.71
N LYS A 98 22.49 15.83 11.95
CA LYS A 98 23.30 16.42 10.87
C LYS A 98 23.82 15.38 9.87
N GLN A 99 23.92 14.10 10.27
CA GLN A 99 24.34 12.97 9.42
C GLN A 99 23.17 12.23 8.76
N GLU A 100 21.90 12.57 9.01
CA GLU A 100 20.76 12.06 8.21
C GLU A 100 20.93 12.38 6.71
N LYS A 101 21.70 13.43 6.37
CA LYS A 101 22.08 13.75 4.99
C LYS A 101 22.98 12.70 4.32
N VAL A 102 23.69 11.88 5.09
CA VAL A 102 24.64 10.87 4.57
C VAL A 102 23.92 9.65 4.01
N PHE A 103 22.69 9.38 4.46
CA PHE A 103 21.86 8.26 3.99
C PHE A 103 20.97 8.61 2.79
N GLN A 104 21.14 9.80 2.18
CA GLN A 104 20.59 9.99 0.84
C GLN A 104 21.28 8.99 -0.11
N PRO A 105 20.52 8.21 -0.92
CA PRO A 105 21.07 7.28 -1.90
C PRO A 105 22.03 8.05 -2.78
N LEU A 106 23.15 7.40 -3.16
CA LEU A 106 24.29 8.03 -3.85
C LEU A 106 23.81 9.11 -4.85
N PRO A 107 23.83 10.39 -4.47
CA PRO A 107 23.29 11.46 -5.31
C PRO A 107 24.10 11.59 -6.61
N GLU A 108 25.34 11.11 -6.60
CA GLU A 108 26.26 11.19 -7.73
C GLU A 108 25.83 10.34 -8.94
N LEU A 109 25.21 9.18 -8.71
CA LEU A 109 24.95 8.21 -9.79
C LEU A 109 23.52 8.29 -10.34
N LEU A 110 22.52 8.51 -9.47
CA LEU A 110 21.13 8.69 -9.90
C LEU A 110 20.80 10.16 -10.20
N GLY A 111 21.48 11.11 -9.55
CA GLY A 111 21.09 12.51 -9.53
C GLY A 111 19.97 12.78 -8.52
N LYS A 112 19.39 13.99 -8.54
CA LYS A 112 18.22 14.29 -7.70
C LYS A 112 17.00 13.53 -8.21
N GLN A 113 16.14 13.14 -7.27
CA GLN A 113 14.86 12.54 -7.63
C GLN A 113 13.93 13.59 -8.25
N ILE A 114 13.37 13.24 -9.40
CA ILE A 114 12.35 14.03 -10.10
C ILE A 114 10.99 13.61 -9.57
N ASP A 115 10.15 14.60 -9.27
CA ASP A 115 8.77 14.36 -8.91
C ASP A 115 7.91 14.49 -10.17
N PHE A 116 7.71 13.38 -10.90
CA PHE A 116 6.92 13.42 -12.13
C PHE A 116 5.51 13.96 -11.90
N PHE A 117 4.91 13.65 -10.74
CA PHE A 117 3.56 14.10 -10.43
C PHE A 117 3.52 15.62 -10.22
N HIS A 118 4.39 16.14 -9.35
CA HIS A 118 4.46 17.56 -9.06
C HIS A 118 4.90 18.38 -10.28
N GLU A 119 5.87 17.92 -11.06
CA GLU A 119 6.39 18.67 -12.22
C GLU A 119 5.40 18.70 -13.39
N VAL A 120 4.66 17.61 -13.63
CA VAL A 120 3.53 17.64 -14.57
C VAL A 120 2.47 18.62 -14.05
N MET A 121 1.99 18.41 -12.81
CA MET A 121 0.81 19.10 -12.27
C MET A 121 1.05 20.56 -11.81
N ASN A 122 2.30 21.02 -11.67
CA ASN A 122 2.61 22.42 -11.37
C ASN A 122 3.00 23.25 -12.58
N SER A 123 2.88 22.71 -13.79
CA SER A 123 2.80 23.59 -14.95
C SER A 123 1.67 24.61 -14.71
N PRO A 124 1.84 25.92 -15.00
CA PRO A 124 0.80 26.95 -14.85
C PRO A 124 -0.56 26.60 -15.48
N ILE A 125 -0.51 25.58 -16.32
CA ILE A 125 -1.53 24.95 -17.13
C ILE A 125 -2.51 24.10 -16.32
N PHE A 126 -2.04 23.45 -15.27
CA PHE A 126 -2.85 22.60 -14.39
C PHE A 126 -3.41 23.37 -13.18
N GLN A 127 -2.98 24.62 -12.99
CA GLN A 127 -3.41 25.52 -11.90
C GLN A 127 -4.68 26.34 -12.24
N THR A 128 -5.17 26.30 -13.47
CA THR A 128 -6.26 27.16 -13.97
C THR A 128 -7.65 26.51 -13.95
N ILE A 129 -7.76 25.23 -13.59
CA ILE A 129 -9.05 24.53 -13.50
C ILE A 129 -9.60 24.66 -12.08
N ASP A 130 -10.89 25.02 -11.95
CA ASP A 130 -11.55 25.14 -10.65
C ASP A 130 -11.57 23.79 -9.92
N THR A 131 -10.64 23.67 -8.97
CA THR A 131 -10.41 22.52 -8.08
C THR A 131 -11.66 22.00 -7.38
N LYS A 132 -12.74 22.79 -7.29
CA LYS A 132 -13.95 22.43 -6.55
C LYS A 132 -14.86 21.45 -7.30
N ILE A 133 -14.95 21.51 -8.63
CA ILE A 133 -15.65 20.49 -9.46
C ILE A 133 -14.75 19.27 -9.63
N LEU A 134 -13.45 19.51 -9.83
CA LEU A 134 -12.41 18.50 -9.98
C LEU A 134 -12.42 17.52 -8.81
N TYR A 135 -12.46 18.05 -7.59
CA TYR A 135 -12.44 17.25 -6.38
C TYR A 135 -13.81 16.66 -6.02
N ASN A 136 -14.89 17.46 -6.05
CA ASN A 136 -16.17 17.03 -5.45
C ASN A 136 -17.07 16.20 -6.39
N CYS A 137 -16.99 16.39 -7.70
CA CYS A 137 -17.91 15.73 -8.65
C CYS A 137 -17.26 14.57 -9.41
N LEU A 138 -15.95 14.65 -9.68
CA LEU A 138 -15.27 13.68 -10.53
C LEU A 138 -14.26 12.86 -9.72
N TYR A 139 -13.35 13.48 -9.00
CA TYR A 139 -12.32 12.73 -8.26
C TYR A 139 -12.93 11.78 -7.23
N LEU A 140 -13.92 12.19 -6.42
CA LEU A 140 -14.55 11.30 -5.44
C LEU A 140 -15.38 10.15 -6.05
N GLU A 141 -15.99 10.35 -7.22
CA GLU A 141 -16.75 9.29 -7.91
C GLU A 141 -15.84 8.35 -8.72
N LEU A 142 -14.67 8.83 -9.13
CA LEU A 142 -13.65 8.11 -9.90
C LEU A 142 -12.61 7.41 -9.00
N ASP A 143 -12.33 7.96 -7.83
CA ASP A 143 -11.48 7.39 -6.76
C ASP A 143 -12.31 6.49 -5.82
N SER A 144 -13.14 5.62 -6.42
CA SER A 144 -13.89 4.64 -5.64
C SER A 144 -12.92 3.58 -5.11
N ASN A 145 -12.38 3.80 -3.91
CA ASN A 145 -11.72 2.84 -3.01
C ASN A 145 -11.58 1.42 -3.59
N GLY A 146 -10.57 1.13 -4.42
CA GLY A 146 -10.53 -0.20 -5.07
C GLY A 146 -9.52 -0.42 -6.19
N TRP A 147 -8.53 0.46 -6.37
CA TRP A 147 -7.45 0.22 -7.34
C TRP A 147 -6.10 0.79 -6.94
N ASP A 148 -5.99 1.51 -5.81
CA ASP A 148 -4.69 1.84 -5.19
C ASP A 148 -4.09 0.56 -4.55
N TYR A 149 -3.51 -0.27 -5.39
CA TYR A 149 -2.75 -1.44 -4.95
C TYR A 149 -1.33 -1.04 -4.55
N GLY A 150 -0.84 0.10 -5.03
CA GLY A 150 0.52 0.55 -4.78
C GLY A 150 0.81 0.89 -3.32
N HIS A 151 -0.13 1.57 -2.65
CA HIS A 151 0.03 1.93 -1.24
C HIS A 151 0.09 0.69 -0.34
N GLY A 152 -0.81 -0.27 -0.59
CA GLY A 152 -0.82 -1.56 0.10
C GLY A 152 0.49 -2.32 -0.13
N LEU A 153 0.87 -2.53 -1.40
CA LEU A 153 2.11 -3.18 -1.80
C LEU A 153 3.35 -2.57 -1.11
N PHE A 154 3.39 -1.23 -1.04
CA PHE A 154 4.54 -0.52 -0.49
C PHE A 154 4.67 -0.61 1.03
N TYR A 155 3.65 -0.18 1.77
CA TYR A 155 3.75 -0.05 3.23
C TYR A 155 3.69 -1.39 3.96
N THR A 156 3.00 -2.38 3.40
CA THR A 156 2.80 -3.68 4.07
C THR A 156 3.85 -4.72 3.68
N HIS A 157 4.49 -4.58 2.52
CA HIS A 157 5.46 -5.55 2.00
C HIS A 157 6.80 -4.91 1.62
N LEU A 158 6.85 -4.04 0.60
CA LEU A 158 8.12 -3.54 0.05
C LEU A 158 9.00 -2.87 1.12
N GLN A 159 8.46 -1.87 1.83
CA GLN A 159 9.22 -1.11 2.81
C GLN A 159 9.65 -1.99 4.02
N PRO A 160 8.77 -2.78 4.66
CA PRO A 160 9.18 -3.70 5.72
C PRO A 160 10.25 -4.70 5.29
N GLU A 161 10.15 -5.28 4.09
CA GLU A 161 11.11 -6.25 3.57
C GLU A 161 12.48 -5.58 3.30
N LEU A 162 12.49 -4.41 2.64
CA LEU A 162 13.72 -3.63 2.41
C LEU A 162 14.41 -3.28 3.73
N ILE A 163 13.66 -2.79 4.72
CA ILE A 163 14.20 -2.45 6.04
C ILE A 163 14.77 -3.70 6.73
N THR A 164 14.11 -4.84 6.59
CA THR A 164 14.57 -6.12 7.16
C THR A 164 15.87 -6.58 6.50
N LYS A 165 15.97 -6.57 5.16
CA LYS A 165 17.21 -6.95 4.47
C LYS A 165 18.37 -5.99 4.76
N ILE A 166 18.08 -4.70 4.90
CA ILE A 166 19.07 -3.71 5.36
C ILE A 166 19.51 -4.03 6.79
N TYR A 167 18.56 -4.32 7.69
CA TYR A 167 18.87 -4.67 9.08
C TYR A 167 19.80 -5.88 9.16
N GLU A 168 19.46 -6.94 8.43
CA GLU A 168 20.24 -8.18 8.35
C GLU A 168 21.65 -7.91 7.84
N LYS A 169 21.81 -7.19 6.72
CA LYS A 169 23.13 -6.77 6.19
C LYS A 169 23.95 -6.00 7.22
N LEU A 170 23.33 -5.07 7.96
CA LEU A 170 24.00 -4.26 8.97
C LEU A 170 24.40 -5.04 10.23
N HIS A 171 23.66 -6.11 10.57
CA HIS A 171 23.85 -6.91 11.77
C HIS A 171 24.46 -8.28 11.50
N GLN A 172 25.02 -8.53 10.32
CA GLN A 172 25.74 -9.77 10.03
C GLN A 172 26.87 -9.98 11.07
N PRO A 173 26.87 -11.11 11.81
CA PRO A 173 27.87 -11.40 12.83
C PRO A 173 29.28 -11.37 12.25
N GLY A 174 30.25 -10.82 13.01
CA GLY A 174 31.65 -10.74 12.58
C GLY A 174 32.01 -9.50 11.74
N THR A 175 31.03 -8.69 11.32
CA THR A 175 31.32 -7.40 10.69
C THR A 175 31.77 -6.36 11.73
N LYS A 176 32.69 -5.45 11.36
CA LYS A 176 33.05 -4.29 12.20
C LYS A 176 31.83 -3.41 12.54
N LEU A 177 30.78 -3.52 11.74
CA LEU A 177 29.55 -2.74 11.82
C LEU A 177 28.57 -3.31 12.86
N HIS A 178 28.39 -4.64 12.92
CA HIS A 178 27.57 -5.34 13.93
C HIS A 178 27.97 -4.95 15.36
N ASN A 179 29.27 -4.96 15.67
CA ASN A 179 29.78 -4.60 16.99
C ASN A 179 29.59 -3.11 17.35
N ARG A 180 29.21 -2.27 16.38
CA ARG A 180 29.08 -0.81 16.52
C ARG A 180 27.64 -0.31 16.43
N ILE A 181 26.73 -1.05 15.79
CA ILE A 181 25.32 -0.69 15.70
C ILE A 181 24.57 -1.21 16.92
N GLY A 182 24.46 -0.35 17.94
CA GLY A 182 23.57 -0.61 19.08
C GLY A 182 22.09 -0.35 18.76
N LYS A 183 21.17 -0.92 19.56
CA LYS A 183 19.71 -0.76 19.43
C LYS A 183 19.26 0.70 19.20
N ARG A 184 19.89 1.64 19.90
CA ARG A 184 19.58 3.08 19.80
C ARG A 184 19.99 3.68 18.46
N LEU A 185 21.14 3.30 17.91
CA LEU A 185 21.59 3.78 16.61
C LEU A 185 20.71 3.21 15.50
N TRP A 186 20.39 1.91 15.57
CA TRP A 186 19.45 1.28 14.66
C TRP A 186 18.10 1.98 14.63
N PHE A 187 17.52 2.33 15.79
CA PHE A 187 16.24 3.04 15.84
C PHE A 187 16.24 4.33 15.01
N PHE A 188 17.30 5.14 15.11
CA PHE A 188 17.42 6.37 14.30
C PHE A 188 17.66 6.06 12.82
N LEU A 189 18.51 5.09 12.50
CA LEU A 189 18.78 4.67 11.13
C LEU A 189 17.52 4.17 10.44
N ARG A 190 16.77 3.27 11.10
CA ARG A 190 15.49 2.74 10.61
C ARG A 190 14.50 3.87 10.29
N LYS A 191 14.39 4.87 11.17
CA LYS A 191 13.48 6.01 10.96
C LYS A 191 13.89 6.84 9.74
N SER A 192 15.18 7.12 9.60
CA SER A 192 15.71 7.89 8.46
C SER A 192 15.55 7.12 7.14
N LEU A 193 15.89 5.83 7.12
CA LEU A 193 15.68 4.95 5.97
C LEU A 193 14.20 4.87 5.58
N GLY A 194 13.31 4.64 6.54
CA GLY A 194 11.87 4.60 6.28
C GLY A 194 11.35 5.91 5.67
N SER A 195 11.79 7.06 6.18
CA SER A 195 11.44 8.36 5.60
C SER A 195 11.99 8.52 4.19
N HIS A 196 13.21 8.08 3.93
CA HIS A 196 13.83 8.22 2.62
C HIS A 196 13.21 7.28 1.57
N ILE A 197 13.04 6.00 1.91
CA ILE A 197 12.32 5.01 1.09
C ILE A 197 10.90 5.51 0.80
N GLY A 198 10.22 6.06 1.82
CA GLY A 198 8.92 6.71 1.68
C GLY A 198 8.95 7.90 0.70
N ASN A 199 9.93 8.79 0.80
CA ASN A 199 10.06 9.91 -0.13
C ASN A 199 10.27 9.42 -1.59
N VAL A 200 11.06 8.36 -1.78
CA VAL A 200 11.25 7.78 -3.12
C VAL A 200 9.94 7.24 -3.66
N TYR A 201 9.18 6.51 -2.84
CA TYR A 201 7.85 6.03 -3.18
C TYR A 201 6.89 7.17 -3.52
N TRP A 202 6.77 8.19 -2.68
CA TRP A 202 5.78 9.27 -2.89
C TRP A 202 6.01 10.10 -4.16
N LYS A 203 7.26 10.16 -4.63
CA LYS A 203 7.66 10.84 -5.88
C LYS A 203 7.71 9.90 -7.09
N SER A 204 7.56 8.60 -6.87
CA SER A 204 7.50 7.63 -7.97
C SER A 204 6.20 7.80 -8.75
N TRP A 205 6.27 7.44 -10.02
CA TRP A 205 5.12 7.36 -10.89
C TRP A 205 4.43 6.01 -10.74
N GLN A 206 3.15 6.03 -10.38
CA GLN A 206 2.33 4.84 -10.11
C GLN A 206 1.13 4.85 -11.09
N PRO A 207 0.97 3.84 -11.96
CA PRO A 207 -0.10 3.82 -12.97
C PRO A 207 -1.50 3.96 -12.37
N ASP A 208 -1.79 3.31 -11.25
CA ASP A 208 -3.06 3.38 -10.51
C ASP A 208 -3.37 4.80 -10.04
N LYS A 209 -2.46 5.42 -9.29
CA LYS A 209 -2.66 6.81 -8.80
C LYS A 209 -2.78 7.82 -9.95
N ASN A 210 -1.97 7.66 -10.99
CA ASN A 210 -1.93 8.61 -12.12
C ASN A 210 -3.10 8.42 -13.09
N ALA A 211 -3.64 7.21 -13.21
CA ALA A 211 -4.81 6.95 -14.05
C ALA A 211 -6.08 7.63 -13.51
N THR A 212 -6.24 7.76 -12.19
CA THR A 212 -7.33 8.58 -11.61
C THR A 212 -7.25 10.01 -12.12
N VAL A 213 -6.07 10.62 -12.04
CA VAL A 213 -5.83 11.98 -12.55
C VAL A 213 -6.07 12.04 -14.05
N ALA A 214 -5.53 11.10 -14.82
CA ALA A 214 -5.72 11.03 -16.26
C ALA A 214 -7.18 10.92 -16.68
N SER A 215 -7.99 10.16 -15.92
CA SER A 215 -9.41 9.99 -16.19
C SER A 215 -10.19 11.30 -16.11
N VAL A 216 -9.85 12.15 -15.12
CA VAL A 216 -10.43 13.48 -14.95
C VAL A 216 -10.08 14.39 -16.13
N TYR A 217 -8.81 14.43 -16.52
CA TYR A 217 -8.35 15.26 -17.63
C TYR A 217 -8.89 14.82 -18.99
N ASP A 218 -8.92 13.52 -19.25
CA ASP A 218 -9.51 12.98 -20.47
C ASP A 218 -11.00 13.35 -20.57
N PHE A 219 -11.74 13.27 -19.47
CA PHE A 219 -13.12 13.75 -19.40
C PHE A 219 -13.22 15.26 -19.69
N TYR A 220 -12.33 16.08 -19.14
CA TYR A 220 -12.33 17.52 -19.43
C TYR A 220 -12.09 17.85 -20.89
N PHE A 221 -11.15 17.16 -21.51
CA PHE A 221 -10.81 17.39 -22.91
C PHE A 221 -11.90 16.89 -23.85
N LYS A 222 -12.49 15.74 -23.57
CA LYS A 222 -13.41 15.07 -24.49
C LYS A 222 -14.88 15.39 -24.25
N VAL A 223 -15.29 15.66 -23.01
CA VAL A 223 -16.69 15.89 -22.64
C VAL A 223 -16.98 17.36 -22.40
N LEU A 224 -16.05 18.07 -21.76
CA LEU A 224 -16.22 19.50 -21.44
C LEU A 224 -15.58 20.44 -22.47
N ASN A 225 -14.88 19.90 -23.49
CA ASN A 225 -14.24 20.64 -24.57
C ASN A 225 -13.24 21.70 -24.10
N PHE A 226 -12.45 21.39 -23.06
CA PHE A 226 -11.33 22.25 -22.64
C PHE A 226 -10.10 22.02 -23.53
N ASP A 227 -9.92 22.75 -24.63
CA ASP A 227 -8.78 22.55 -25.55
C ASP A 227 -7.43 23.11 -25.05
N TYR A 228 -7.12 22.95 -23.77
CA TYR A 228 -5.90 23.48 -23.17
C TYR A 228 -4.79 22.42 -23.05
N ASP A 229 -3.72 22.61 -23.84
CA ASP A 229 -2.47 21.83 -23.86
C ASP A 229 -2.62 20.29 -24.02
N VAL A 230 -3.41 19.90 -25.02
CA VAL A 230 -3.64 18.49 -25.41
C VAL A 230 -2.33 17.72 -25.64
N LYS A 231 -1.28 18.39 -26.16
CA LYS A 231 0.03 17.74 -26.41
C LYS A 231 0.73 17.32 -25.13
N LYS A 232 0.74 18.15 -24.08
CA LYS A 232 1.34 17.75 -22.80
C LYS A 232 0.54 16.65 -22.11
N PHE A 233 -0.78 16.70 -22.20
CA PHE A 233 -1.60 15.60 -21.69
C PHE A 233 -1.32 14.29 -22.43
N GLN A 234 -1.09 14.32 -23.74
CA GLN A 234 -0.70 13.12 -24.51
C GLN A 234 0.61 12.51 -23.99
N HIS A 235 1.60 13.33 -23.62
CA HIS A 235 2.83 12.81 -23.00
C HIS A 235 2.54 12.15 -21.65
N PHE A 236 1.73 12.78 -20.79
CA PHE A 236 1.30 12.22 -19.50
C PHE A 236 0.56 10.89 -19.68
N GLN A 237 -0.40 10.85 -20.60
CA GLN A 237 -1.17 9.66 -20.94
C GLN A 237 -0.26 8.54 -21.46
N SER A 238 0.75 8.86 -22.27
CA SER A 238 1.70 7.85 -22.78
C SER A 238 2.46 7.14 -21.67
N LEU A 239 2.83 7.85 -20.59
CA LEU A 239 3.49 7.20 -19.44
C LEU A 239 2.58 6.17 -18.76
N ILE A 240 1.28 6.40 -18.68
CA ILE A 240 0.33 5.45 -18.05
C ILE A 240 0.10 4.25 -18.98
N ILE A 241 -0.03 4.50 -20.28
CA ILE A 241 -0.37 3.48 -21.28
C ILE A 241 0.84 2.59 -21.62
N GLU A 242 2.04 3.14 -21.64
CA GLU A 242 3.23 2.42 -22.12
C GLU A 242 4.11 1.89 -20.99
N CYS A 243 4.01 2.43 -19.77
CA CYS A 243 4.88 2.05 -18.65
C CYS A 243 4.12 1.36 -17.49
N GLY A 244 4.88 0.69 -16.62
CA GLY A 244 4.47 0.34 -15.27
C GLY A 244 4.88 1.43 -14.27
N TRP A 245 5.41 1.03 -13.11
CA TRP A 245 5.96 1.99 -12.14
C TRP A 245 7.22 2.68 -12.67
N ILE A 246 7.39 3.98 -12.42
CA ILE A 246 8.60 4.70 -12.82
C ILE A 246 9.24 5.38 -11.60
N PHE A 247 10.52 5.16 -11.40
CA PHE A 247 11.34 5.91 -10.45
C PHE A 247 12.24 6.87 -11.22
N GLY A 248 11.90 8.15 -11.19
CA GLY A 248 12.58 9.20 -11.95
C GLY A 248 13.67 9.89 -11.16
N PHE A 249 14.87 9.92 -11.73
CA PHE A 249 15.98 10.73 -11.27
C PHE A 249 16.57 11.53 -12.43
N GLU A 250 17.37 12.56 -12.14
CA GLU A 250 18.00 13.42 -13.16
C GLU A 250 18.82 12.63 -14.20
N LYS A 251 19.51 11.56 -13.77
CA LYS A 251 20.41 10.79 -14.66
C LYS A 251 19.85 9.44 -15.08
N VAL A 252 18.92 8.89 -14.30
CA VAL A 252 18.40 7.52 -14.48
C VAL A 252 16.89 7.53 -14.30
N ALA A 253 16.17 6.84 -15.18
CA ALA A 253 14.77 6.49 -14.99
C ALA A 253 14.62 4.97 -14.95
N ILE A 254 14.09 4.46 -13.85
CA ILE A 254 13.84 3.02 -13.68
C ILE A 254 12.38 2.75 -13.99
N ILE A 255 12.12 1.92 -15.00
CA ILE A 255 10.77 1.53 -15.43
C ILE A 255 10.54 0.08 -15.01
N CYS A 256 9.53 -0.15 -14.19
CA CYS A 256 9.10 -1.49 -13.81
C CYS A 256 8.13 -2.03 -14.87
N ASP A 257 8.22 -3.32 -15.13
CA ASP A 257 7.19 -4.02 -15.90
C ASP A 257 5.90 -4.17 -15.08
N ARG A 258 4.81 -4.51 -15.77
CA ARG A 258 3.51 -4.73 -15.12
C ARG A 258 3.49 -6.07 -14.37
N PRO A 259 2.65 -6.21 -13.34
CA PRO A 259 2.43 -7.51 -12.72
C PRO A 259 1.99 -8.55 -13.76
N LEU A 260 2.44 -9.79 -13.57
CA LEU A 260 1.96 -10.95 -14.31
C LEU A 260 0.48 -11.24 -13.96
N HIS A 261 0.13 -11.09 -12.68
CA HIS A 261 -1.23 -11.28 -12.21
C HIS A 261 -1.66 -10.17 -11.25
N LEU A 262 -2.91 -9.74 -11.42
CA LEU A 262 -3.65 -8.86 -10.50
C LEU A 262 -5.02 -9.49 -10.27
N ARG A 263 -5.32 -9.87 -9.03
CA ARG A 263 -6.56 -10.57 -8.65
C ARG A 263 -7.36 -9.77 -7.62
N PHE A 264 -8.66 -9.69 -7.85
CA PHE A 264 -9.59 -8.90 -7.04
C PHE A 264 -10.85 -9.71 -6.71
N ASP A 265 -11.53 -9.33 -5.62
CA ASP A 265 -12.88 -9.80 -5.33
C ASP A 265 -13.94 -8.99 -6.10
N ASN A 266 -15.20 -9.35 -5.93
CA ASN A 266 -16.34 -8.69 -6.57
C ASN A 266 -16.55 -7.22 -6.15
N GLN A 267 -15.84 -6.76 -5.12
CA GLN A 267 -15.82 -5.37 -4.66
C GLN A 267 -14.55 -4.63 -5.13
N ASN A 268 -13.80 -5.22 -6.06
CA ASN A 268 -12.54 -4.69 -6.59
C ASN A 268 -11.45 -4.54 -5.51
N ARG A 269 -11.47 -5.34 -4.44
CA ARG A 269 -10.39 -5.35 -3.45
C ARG A 269 -9.42 -6.46 -3.78
N LEU A 270 -8.11 -6.22 -3.61
CA LEU A 270 -7.08 -7.25 -3.83
C LEU A 270 -7.44 -8.51 -3.04
N HIS A 271 -7.55 -9.63 -3.73
CA HIS A 271 -7.98 -10.88 -3.11
C HIS A 271 -7.57 -12.09 -3.97
N ALA A 272 -7.02 -13.10 -3.31
CA ALA A 272 -6.80 -14.43 -3.87
C ALA A 272 -6.67 -15.45 -2.72
N GLU A 273 -7.09 -16.70 -2.97
CA GLU A 273 -7.13 -17.75 -1.94
C GLU A 273 -6.06 -18.81 -2.20
N GLY A 274 -5.00 -18.83 -1.38
CA GLY A 274 -3.90 -19.79 -1.53
C GLY A 274 -2.94 -19.48 -2.69
N GLU A 275 -3.11 -18.35 -3.36
CA GLU A 275 -2.27 -17.86 -4.45
C GLU A 275 -2.07 -16.33 -4.31
N PRO A 276 -1.07 -15.72 -4.95
CA PRO A 276 -0.81 -14.29 -4.80
C PRO A 276 -1.90 -13.42 -5.42
N ALA A 277 -2.28 -12.33 -4.76
CA ALA A 277 -3.17 -11.31 -5.33
C ALA A 277 -2.44 -10.41 -6.34
N ILE A 278 -1.13 -10.21 -6.15
CA ILE A 278 -0.23 -9.56 -7.11
C ILE A 278 0.98 -10.47 -7.29
N GLU A 279 1.36 -10.74 -8.54
CA GLU A 279 2.55 -11.53 -8.86
C GLU A 279 3.33 -10.86 -9.98
N PHE A 280 4.64 -10.70 -9.82
CA PHE A 280 5.57 -10.17 -10.82
C PHE A 280 6.42 -11.28 -11.43
N THR A 281 7.07 -11.00 -12.56
CA THR A 281 7.85 -12.01 -13.31
C THR A 281 9.14 -12.47 -12.62
N ASP A 282 9.63 -11.69 -11.66
CA ASP A 282 10.74 -12.07 -10.79
C ASP A 282 10.29 -12.95 -9.59
N GLY A 283 9.01 -13.30 -9.53
CA GLY A 283 8.40 -14.07 -8.44
C GLY A 283 8.00 -13.23 -7.23
N TYR A 284 8.27 -11.91 -7.24
CA TYR A 284 7.83 -11.04 -6.17
C TYR A 284 6.30 -11.02 -6.10
N SER A 285 5.76 -11.26 -4.91
CA SER A 285 4.35 -11.59 -4.72
C SER A 285 3.75 -10.89 -3.51
N LEU A 286 2.47 -10.50 -3.63
CA LEU A 286 1.66 -9.97 -2.53
C LEU A 286 0.42 -10.85 -2.37
N TYR A 287 0.15 -11.31 -1.15
CA TYR A 287 -1.06 -12.04 -0.82
C TYR A 287 -2.06 -11.11 -0.16
N SER A 288 -3.34 -11.24 -0.51
CA SER A 288 -4.38 -10.39 0.05
C SER A 288 -5.70 -11.14 0.15
N SER A 289 -6.50 -10.82 1.16
CA SER A 289 -7.85 -11.33 1.35
C SER A 289 -8.80 -10.15 1.58
N HIS A 290 -9.68 -9.89 0.61
CA HIS A 290 -10.69 -8.82 0.69
C HIS A 290 -10.09 -7.44 1.01
N GLY A 291 -8.94 -7.14 0.39
CA GLY A 291 -8.19 -5.89 0.58
C GLY A 291 -7.22 -5.89 1.78
N VAL A 292 -7.25 -6.91 2.64
CA VAL A 292 -6.30 -7.05 3.73
C VAL A 292 -5.08 -7.84 3.25
N THR A 293 -3.91 -7.21 3.27
CA THR A 293 -2.65 -7.89 2.93
C THR A 293 -2.33 -8.98 3.96
N LEU A 294 -2.00 -10.17 3.46
CA LEU A 294 -1.65 -11.32 4.27
C LEU A 294 -0.13 -11.53 4.30
N PRO A 295 0.45 -11.84 5.46
CA PRO A 295 1.76 -12.49 5.51
C PRO A 295 1.76 -13.76 4.65
N GLU A 296 2.90 -14.02 4.00
CA GLU A 296 3.09 -15.19 3.12
C GLU A 296 2.69 -16.52 3.79
N LYS A 297 3.00 -16.67 5.09
CA LYS A 297 2.63 -17.86 5.90
C LYS A 297 1.13 -18.19 5.91
N TYR A 298 0.27 -17.19 5.68
CA TYR A 298 -1.18 -17.38 5.56
C TYR A 298 -1.60 -17.37 4.09
N GLY A 299 -1.08 -16.42 3.31
CA GLY A 299 -1.49 -16.18 1.93
C GLY A 299 -1.22 -17.35 0.97
N LYS A 300 -0.12 -18.09 1.16
CA LYS A 300 0.22 -19.27 0.35
C LYS A 300 -0.67 -20.49 0.60
N ILE A 301 -1.50 -20.45 1.64
CA ILE A 301 -2.32 -21.58 2.07
C ILE A 301 -3.77 -21.20 1.83
N HIS A 302 -4.52 -22.10 1.18
CA HIS A 302 -5.94 -21.87 0.95
C HIS A 302 -6.70 -21.77 2.29
N PRO A 303 -7.70 -20.86 2.47
CA PRO A 303 -8.38 -20.65 3.76
C PRO A 303 -8.98 -21.90 4.41
N GLN A 304 -9.43 -22.86 3.58
CA GLN A 304 -9.89 -24.18 4.05
C GLN A 304 -8.83 -24.99 4.82
N GLN A 305 -7.54 -24.71 4.58
CA GLN A 305 -6.39 -25.36 5.22
C GLN A 305 -5.76 -24.50 6.32
N TRP A 306 -6.32 -23.32 6.63
CA TRP A 306 -5.82 -22.48 7.71
C TRP A 306 -6.00 -23.14 9.08
N GLN A 307 -5.00 -23.02 9.96
CA GLN A 307 -5.01 -23.67 11.27
C GLN A 307 -5.58 -22.73 12.33
N SER A 308 -6.55 -23.20 13.13
CA SER A 308 -7.13 -22.39 14.22
C SER A 308 -6.09 -21.93 15.24
N GLN A 309 -5.03 -22.72 15.44
CA GLN A 309 -3.95 -22.43 16.38
C GLN A 309 -3.20 -21.13 16.04
N TRP A 310 -3.20 -20.67 14.78
CA TRP A 310 -2.57 -19.40 14.41
C TRP A 310 -3.21 -18.20 15.12
N LEU A 311 -4.49 -18.29 15.50
CA LEU A 311 -5.18 -17.25 16.27
C LEU A 311 -4.58 -17.02 17.66
N LEU A 312 -3.93 -18.05 18.23
CA LEU A 312 -3.33 -17.98 19.57
C LEU A 312 -2.07 -17.11 19.60
N THR A 313 -1.37 -16.99 18.47
CA THR A 313 -0.10 -16.27 18.35
C THR A 313 -0.18 -15.00 17.52
N GLU A 314 -1.24 -14.82 16.72
CA GLU A 314 -1.38 -13.63 15.88
C GLU A 314 -1.77 -12.42 16.74
N GLU A 315 -0.92 -11.39 16.76
CA GLU A 315 -1.16 -10.18 17.55
C GLU A 315 -1.89 -9.10 16.76
N ASN A 316 -1.80 -9.10 15.42
CA ASN A 316 -2.48 -8.11 14.61
C ASN A 316 -4.00 -8.38 14.61
N ALA A 317 -4.78 -7.42 15.14
CA ALA A 317 -6.23 -7.54 15.26
C ALA A 317 -6.93 -7.70 13.89
N GLU A 318 -6.42 -7.05 12.85
CA GLU A 318 -6.97 -7.13 11.50
C GLU A 318 -6.70 -8.50 10.87
N LEU A 319 -5.48 -9.04 11.02
CA LEU A 319 -5.17 -10.40 10.56
C LEU A 319 -5.94 -11.45 11.34
N ARG A 320 -6.13 -11.29 12.66
CA ARG A 320 -7.01 -12.15 13.46
C ARG A 320 -8.43 -12.17 12.91
N ARG A 321 -8.99 -11.01 12.55
CA ARG A 321 -10.33 -10.92 11.95
C ARG A 321 -10.40 -11.73 10.65
N VAL A 322 -9.40 -11.59 9.77
CA VAL A 322 -9.35 -12.35 8.52
C VAL A 322 -9.24 -13.85 8.78
N LEU A 323 -8.36 -14.28 9.68
CA LEU A 323 -8.23 -15.68 10.07
C LEU A 323 -9.53 -16.24 10.64
N ILE A 324 -10.22 -15.51 11.51
CA ILE A 324 -11.52 -15.93 12.07
C ILE A 324 -12.55 -16.15 10.95
N GLN A 325 -12.62 -15.22 10.01
CA GLN A 325 -13.55 -15.29 8.88
C GLN A 325 -13.23 -16.45 7.93
N GLY A 326 -11.95 -16.64 7.56
CA GLY A 326 -11.54 -17.69 6.62
C GLY A 326 -11.53 -19.10 7.20
N ILE A 327 -11.18 -19.26 8.48
CA ILE A 327 -11.22 -20.57 9.17
C ILE A 327 -12.66 -20.98 9.44
N GLY A 328 -13.50 -20.00 9.79
CA GLY A 328 -14.89 -20.21 10.13
C GLY A 328 -15.06 -20.53 11.62
N TYR A 329 -16.05 -19.87 12.21
CA TYR A 329 -16.34 -19.94 13.64
C TYR A 329 -16.50 -21.37 14.18
N ALA A 330 -17.26 -22.22 13.49
CA ALA A 330 -17.53 -23.59 13.96
C ALA A 330 -16.25 -24.42 14.10
N ARG A 331 -15.32 -24.30 13.14
CA ARG A 331 -14.03 -25.00 13.16
C ARG A 331 -13.16 -24.49 14.30
N ILE A 332 -13.13 -23.18 14.53
CA ILE A 332 -12.40 -22.56 15.64
C ILE A 332 -12.89 -23.09 16.99
N CYS A 333 -14.20 -23.11 17.22
CA CYS A 333 -14.76 -23.58 18.48
C CYS A 333 -14.45 -25.06 18.75
N GLN A 334 -14.51 -25.89 17.70
CA GLN A 334 -14.20 -27.31 17.80
C GLN A 334 -12.70 -27.54 18.06
N GLU A 335 -11.82 -26.93 17.27
CA GLU A 335 -10.38 -27.17 17.31
C GLU A 335 -9.69 -26.52 18.52
N LEU A 336 -10.19 -25.37 18.97
CA LEU A 336 -9.64 -24.64 20.12
C LEU A 336 -10.44 -24.85 21.42
N GLN A 337 -11.44 -25.73 21.41
CA GLN A 337 -12.24 -26.06 22.59
C GLN A 337 -12.84 -24.82 23.26
N ALA A 338 -13.47 -23.95 22.45
CA ALA A 338 -14.06 -22.72 22.96
C ALA A 338 -15.19 -23.02 23.96
N ILE A 339 -15.22 -22.27 25.05
CA ILE A 339 -16.20 -22.38 26.13
C ILE A 339 -17.19 -21.23 25.98
N GLU A 340 -18.49 -21.54 25.91
CA GLU A 340 -19.54 -20.54 26.00
C GLU A 340 -19.62 -19.99 27.43
N LEU A 341 -19.45 -18.67 27.58
CA LEU A 341 -19.54 -17.99 28.87
C LEU A 341 -20.92 -17.41 29.14
N ASP A 342 -21.55 -16.85 28.12
CA ASP A 342 -22.85 -16.20 28.23
C ASP A 342 -23.56 -16.15 26.88
N ASN A 343 -24.89 -16.11 26.91
CA ASN A 343 -25.76 -16.05 25.74
C ASN A 343 -26.83 -14.97 25.96
N TRP A 344 -26.98 -14.06 25.00
CA TRP A 344 -27.97 -12.99 25.06
C TRP A 344 -28.48 -12.66 23.66
N GLN A 345 -29.78 -12.91 23.41
CA GLN A 345 -30.39 -12.78 22.08
C GLN A 345 -29.60 -13.56 21.01
N GLU A 346 -29.23 -12.93 19.89
CA GLU A 346 -28.39 -13.51 18.83
C GLU A 346 -26.88 -13.48 19.12
N TYR A 347 -26.49 -13.04 20.31
CA TYR A 347 -25.09 -12.88 20.74
C TYR A 347 -24.66 -14.00 21.70
N THR A 348 -23.49 -14.58 21.44
CA THR A 348 -22.85 -15.55 22.34
C THR A 348 -21.43 -15.08 22.67
N LEU A 349 -21.11 -14.96 23.96
CA LEU A 349 -19.76 -14.69 24.42
C LEU A 349 -19.01 -16.00 24.66
N LEU A 350 -17.83 -16.10 24.09
CA LEU A 350 -17.00 -17.30 24.17
C LEU A 350 -15.62 -16.97 24.68
N LYS A 351 -15.02 -17.97 25.32
CA LYS A 351 -13.66 -17.95 25.81
C LYS A 351 -12.88 -19.11 25.21
N ILE A 352 -11.70 -18.81 24.70
CA ILE A 352 -10.69 -19.80 24.34
C ILE A 352 -9.55 -19.64 25.33
N ASP A 353 -9.35 -20.67 26.14
CA ASP A 353 -8.22 -20.73 27.06
C ASP A 353 -6.93 -21.01 26.29
N ASN A 354 -5.92 -20.18 26.51
CA ASN A 354 -4.62 -20.29 25.87
C ASN A 354 -3.54 -20.49 26.94
N ASN A 355 -2.81 -21.61 26.87
CA ASN A 355 -1.69 -21.92 27.77
C ASN A 355 -0.36 -21.28 27.32
N VAL A 356 -0.37 -20.48 26.25
CA VAL A 356 0.82 -19.85 25.66
C VAL A 356 0.85 -18.38 26.05
N ASP A 357 1.41 -18.04 27.22
CA ASP A 357 1.85 -16.72 27.76
C ASP A 357 1.07 -15.41 27.38
N ILE A 358 -0.15 -15.53 26.85
CA ILE A 358 -1.00 -14.46 26.31
C ILE A 358 -2.37 -14.57 26.97
N GLU A 359 -3.03 -13.42 27.17
CA GLU A 359 -4.40 -13.32 27.68
C GLU A 359 -5.39 -14.26 26.94
N PRO A 360 -6.41 -14.80 27.64
CA PRO A 360 -7.43 -15.64 27.01
C PRO A 360 -8.14 -14.88 25.88
N ILE A 361 -8.53 -15.60 24.83
CA ILE A 361 -9.21 -14.99 23.68
C ILE A 361 -10.71 -15.01 23.95
N TYR A 362 -11.32 -13.82 23.95
CA TYR A 362 -12.76 -13.67 24.04
C TYR A 362 -13.33 -13.34 22.68
N LEU A 363 -14.33 -14.10 22.23
CA LEU A 363 -15.02 -13.90 20.96
C LEU A 363 -16.50 -13.61 21.22
N LEU A 364 -17.03 -12.58 20.56
CA LEU A 364 -18.46 -12.34 20.45
C LEU A 364 -18.94 -12.91 19.12
N LYS A 365 -19.69 -14.01 19.18
CA LYS A 365 -20.45 -14.56 18.05
C LYS A 365 -21.75 -13.79 17.92
N MET A 366 -22.10 -13.43 16.69
CA MET A 366 -23.32 -12.76 16.28
C MET A 366 -23.98 -13.59 15.19
N THR A 367 -25.25 -13.96 15.37
CA THR A 367 -25.99 -14.72 14.37
C THR A 367 -27.04 -13.83 13.73
N CYS A 368 -26.90 -13.49 12.46
CA CYS A 368 -27.91 -12.69 11.77
C CYS A 368 -29.24 -13.46 11.71
N PRO A 369 -30.34 -12.96 12.31
CA PRO A 369 -31.59 -13.73 12.39
C PRO A 369 -32.22 -14.03 11.02
N SER A 370 -32.04 -13.14 10.03
CA SER A 370 -32.65 -13.27 8.71
C SER A 370 -31.86 -14.16 7.75
N THR A 371 -30.52 -14.21 7.87
CA THR A 371 -29.65 -14.96 6.95
C THR A 371 -29.00 -16.18 7.59
N SER A 372 -29.10 -16.33 8.91
CA SER A 372 -28.31 -17.27 9.72
C SER A 372 -26.79 -17.11 9.56
N PHE A 373 -26.34 -16.02 8.93
CA PHE A 373 -24.92 -15.73 8.76
C PHE A 373 -24.27 -15.45 10.11
N ILE A 374 -23.17 -16.13 10.40
CA ILE A 374 -22.43 -15.97 11.66
C ILE A 374 -21.27 -15.01 11.44
N HIS A 375 -21.23 -13.96 12.25
CA HIS A 375 -20.08 -13.08 12.37
C HIS A 375 -19.43 -13.27 13.75
N ALA A 376 -18.11 -13.20 13.83
CA ALA A 376 -17.39 -13.31 15.09
C ALA A 376 -16.33 -12.21 15.20
N LEU A 377 -16.30 -11.54 16.34
CA LEU A 377 -15.35 -10.48 16.66
C LEU A 377 -14.62 -10.79 17.96
N ARG A 378 -13.33 -10.44 18.05
CA ARG A 378 -12.63 -10.46 19.33
C ARG A 378 -13.09 -9.28 20.19
N VAL A 379 -13.36 -9.55 21.47
CA VAL A 379 -13.70 -8.55 22.48
C VAL A 379 -12.69 -8.60 23.63
N PRO A 380 -12.60 -7.56 24.49
CA PRO A 380 -11.69 -7.56 25.62
C PRO A 380 -11.91 -8.77 26.55
N PRO A 381 -10.85 -9.32 27.15
CA PRO A 381 -10.96 -10.47 28.06
C PRO A 381 -11.64 -10.13 29.40
N SER A 382 -11.83 -8.84 29.70
CA SER A 382 -12.54 -8.37 30.89
C SER A 382 -14.07 -8.45 30.79
N MET A 383 -14.61 -8.80 29.62
CA MET A 383 -16.06 -8.87 29.38
C MET A 383 -16.67 -10.05 30.14
N ASN A 384 -17.80 -9.82 30.80
CA ASN A 384 -18.46 -10.81 31.65
C ASN A 384 -19.80 -11.31 31.09
N SER A 385 -20.33 -10.67 30.04
CA SER A 385 -21.59 -11.08 29.39
C SER A 385 -21.60 -10.75 27.90
N ALA A 386 -22.45 -11.44 27.13
CA ALA A 386 -22.68 -11.19 25.72
C ALA A 386 -23.27 -9.79 25.48
N ARG A 387 -24.15 -9.32 26.38
CA ARG A 387 -24.71 -7.94 26.34
C ARG A 387 -23.62 -6.88 26.52
N GLU A 388 -22.71 -7.07 27.48
CA GLU A 388 -21.59 -6.16 27.70
C GLU A 388 -20.66 -6.11 26.49
N ALA A 389 -20.37 -7.28 25.91
CA ALA A 389 -19.52 -7.41 24.74
C ALA A 389 -20.11 -6.71 23.49
N ILE A 390 -21.41 -6.87 23.20
CA ILE A 390 -22.03 -6.18 22.06
C ILE A 390 -22.11 -4.67 22.29
N ARG A 391 -22.39 -4.21 23.51
CA ARG A 391 -22.35 -2.79 23.85
C ARG A 391 -20.95 -2.20 23.62
N TRP A 392 -19.90 -2.94 23.94
CA TRP A 392 -18.53 -2.53 23.68
C TRP A 392 -18.24 -2.42 22.17
N VAL A 393 -18.66 -3.42 21.37
CA VAL A 393 -18.54 -3.39 19.91
C VAL A 393 -19.27 -2.17 19.31
N ASN A 394 -20.40 -1.80 19.90
CA ASN A 394 -21.23 -0.66 19.50
C ASN A 394 -20.83 0.67 20.16
N TRP A 395 -19.57 0.81 20.62
CA TRP A 395 -19.03 2.06 21.17
C TRP A 395 -19.79 2.61 22.39
N GLY A 396 -20.39 1.72 23.19
CA GLY A 396 -21.10 2.06 24.43
C GLY A 396 -22.61 2.24 24.28
N VAL A 397 -23.15 2.19 23.06
CA VAL A 397 -24.59 2.23 22.79
C VAL A 397 -25.21 0.88 23.13
N ASP A 398 -26.27 0.88 23.94
CA ASP A 398 -26.97 -0.36 24.28
C ASP A 398 -27.84 -0.83 23.11
N SER A 399 -27.76 -2.11 22.81
CA SER A 399 -28.61 -2.85 21.85
C SER A 399 -30.11 -2.54 21.94
N GLU A 400 -30.65 -2.22 23.12
CA GLU A 400 -32.08 -1.86 23.29
C GLU A 400 -32.44 -0.47 22.71
N GLU A 401 -31.45 0.38 22.41
CA GLU A 401 -31.65 1.68 21.74
C GLU A 401 -31.64 1.57 20.21
N PHE A 402 -31.30 0.40 19.67
CA PHE A 402 -31.39 0.12 18.25
C PHE A 402 -32.86 -0.20 17.93
N GLY A 403 -33.54 0.72 17.26
CA GLY A 403 -34.82 0.42 16.64
C GLY A 403 -34.66 -0.84 15.78
N VAL A 404 -35.53 -1.83 16.01
CA VAL A 404 -35.58 -3.11 15.31
C VAL A 404 -35.31 -2.88 13.82
N GLN A 405 -34.15 -3.29 13.33
CA GLN A 405 -33.90 -3.34 11.89
C GLN A 405 -34.66 -4.55 11.35
N THR A 406 -35.91 -4.33 10.95
CA THR A 406 -36.71 -5.25 10.12
C THR A 406 -36.20 -5.30 8.70
#